data_AF-A0A7S0CZC8-F1
#
_entry.id   AF-A0A7S0CZC8-F1
#
_cell.length_a   1.000
_cell.length_b   1.000
_cell.length_c   1.000
_cell.angle_alpha   90.00
_cell.angle_beta   90.00
_cell.angle_gamma   90.00
#
_symmetry.space_group_name_H-M   'P 1'
#
loop_
_entity.id
_entity.type
_entity.pdbx_description
1 polymer ?
#
loop_
_entity_poly.entity_id
_entity_poly.type
_entity_poly.pdbx_seq_one_letter_code
_entity_poly.pdbx_strand_id
1 'polypeptide(L)'
;LPEASGSVAAMSSSAVAHHSSLAWRRAPAVAVGRVRAPRGRSGRGIAIVAKRSAKKRQSRKLEKRDDVRDMQKRMEERRAAAEAAAKFRPEPPPPPENPAAAAERVEARLVAFREALERVGEEKRAARESDEWDPARGYKPFDDVQDAVYELACCKTEVYEAYLERALALLCQAKNEPPASLDKFDWVYERGLDESNVRTLSFMLAALAKNNVASGMVEVFRVACECGVVGALDKNIAKKAMATLADLNDMDLLDAGEPEIVDAAARAMQTAAEEA
;
A
#
# COMPACT_ATOMS: atom_id res chain seq x y z
N LEU A 1 -40.08 24.10 0.69
CA LEU A 1 -39.51 23.80 -0.65
C LEU A 1 -37.99 23.87 -0.51
N PRO A 2 -37.26 22.84 -0.96
CA PRO A 2 -35.93 22.49 -0.48
C PRO A 2 -34.81 22.90 -1.46
N GLU A 3 -33.59 22.44 -1.17
CA GLU A 3 -32.34 22.43 -1.96
C GLU A 3 -31.32 23.53 -1.60
N ALA A 4 -30.01 23.27 -1.46
CA ALA A 4 -29.21 22.08 -1.78
C ALA A 4 -28.03 21.96 -0.80
N SER A 5 -27.81 20.73 -0.33
CA SER A 5 -26.60 20.25 0.34
C SER A 5 -25.57 19.93 -0.74
N GLY A 6 -24.43 20.61 -0.74
CA GLY A 6 -23.37 20.45 -1.75
C GLY A 6 -22.51 19.23 -1.50
N SER A 7 -22.92 18.10 -2.08
CA SER A 7 -22.10 16.89 -2.23
C SER A 7 -20.97 17.15 -3.23
N VAL A 8 -19.72 16.99 -2.81
CA VAL A 8 -18.55 17.03 -3.71
C VAL A 8 -18.33 15.62 -4.25
N ALA A 9 -18.95 15.35 -5.40
CA ALA A 9 -18.70 14.16 -6.20
C ALA A 9 -17.83 14.50 -7.42
N ALA A 10 -16.82 13.66 -7.62
CA ALA A 10 -16.23 13.24 -8.90
C ALA A 10 -15.71 14.31 -9.87
N MET A 11 -14.39 14.52 -9.84
CA MET A 11 -13.62 14.99 -11.01
C MET A 11 -12.72 13.83 -11.49
N SER A 12 -13.28 13.00 -12.36
CA SER A 12 -12.53 12.04 -13.19
C SER A 12 -11.71 12.80 -14.23
N SER A 13 -10.38 12.73 -14.13
CA SER A 13 -9.47 13.13 -15.19
C SER A 13 -8.66 11.93 -15.67
N SER A 14 -9.16 11.34 -16.76
CA SER A 14 -8.46 10.71 -17.87
C SER A 14 -7.10 10.03 -17.57
N ALA A 15 -7.16 8.74 -17.22
CA ALA A 15 -5.99 7.86 -17.23
C ALA A 15 -5.59 7.54 -18.68
N VAL A 16 -4.36 7.93 -19.05
CA VAL A 16 -3.70 7.50 -20.28
C VAL A 16 -3.31 6.03 -20.12
N ALA A 17 -4.07 5.15 -20.78
CA ALA A 17 -3.82 3.73 -20.81
C ALA A 17 -2.56 3.39 -21.64
N HIS A 18 -1.46 3.08 -20.97
CA HIS A 18 -0.35 2.37 -21.60
C HIS A 18 -0.64 0.87 -21.58
N HIS A 19 -1.15 0.37 -22.70
CA HIS A 19 -1.31 -1.06 -22.96
C HIS A 19 0.07 -1.71 -23.10
N SER A 20 0.44 -2.59 -22.16
CA SER A 20 1.52 -3.57 -22.36
C SER A 20 0.93 -4.98 -22.35
N SER A 21 1.24 -5.72 -23.40
CA SER A 21 0.65 -6.98 -23.78
C SER A 21 1.30 -8.15 -23.02
N LEU A 22 0.57 -8.72 -22.05
CA LEU A 22 0.89 -10.02 -21.46
C LEU A 22 -0.32 -10.95 -21.52
N ALA A 23 -0.76 -11.22 -22.76
CA ALA A 23 -1.71 -12.28 -23.07
C ALA A 23 -1.02 -13.65 -22.93
N TRP A 24 -0.98 -14.20 -21.72
CA TRP A 24 -0.70 -15.62 -21.53
C TRP A 24 -1.95 -16.41 -21.91
N ARG A 25 -1.87 -17.05 -23.09
CA ARG A 25 -2.89 -17.94 -23.64
C ARG A 25 -3.20 -19.06 -22.63
N ARG A 26 -4.49 -19.21 -22.31
CA ARG A 26 -5.06 -20.46 -21.77
C ARG A 26 -4.62 -21.63 -22.64
N ALA A 27 -3.86 -22.56 -22.08
CA ALA A 27 -3.63 -23.86 -22.70
C ALA A 27 -4.96 -24.63 -22.77
N PRO A 28 -5.25 -25.39 -23.85
CA PRO A 28 -6.45 -26.20 -23.91
C PRO A 28 -6.37 -27.38 -22.93
N ALA A 29 -7.47 -27.62 -22.23
CA ALA A 29 -7.66 -28.81 -21.41
C ALA A 29 -7.56 -30.06 -22.30
N VAL A 30 -6.52 -30.86 -22.11
CA VAL A 30 -6.41 -32.18 -22.73
C VAL A 30 -7.39 -33.10 -21.99
N ALA A 31 -8.41 -33.56 -22.70
CA ALA A 31 -9.36 -34.55 -22.21
C ALA A 31 -8.63 -35.87 -21.90
N VAL A 32 -8.56 -36.24 -20.62
CA VAL A 32 -8.06 -37.56 -20.20
C VAL A 32 -9.25 -38.51 -20.20
N GLY A 33 -9.38 -39.29 -21.28
CA GLY A 33 -10.34 -40.38 -21.38
C GLY A 33 -10.10 -41.43 -20.29
N ARG A 34 -11.19 -41.87 -19.63
CA ARG A 34 -11.17 -43.00 -18.69
C ARG A 34 -10.87 -44.29 -19.47
N VAL A 35 -9.64 -44.78 -19.38
CA VAL A 35 -9.29 -46.12 -19.87
C VAL A 35 -9.56 -47.13 -18.75
N ARG A 36 -10.44 -48.09 -19.07
CA ARG A 36 -10.83 -49.23 -18.23
C ARG A 36 -9.62 -50.16 -18.07
N ALA A 37 -9.26 -50.51 -16.83
CA ALA A 37 -8.13 -51.39 -16.54
C ALA A 37 -8.43 -52.86 -16.94
N PRO A 38 -7.48 -53.60 -17.56
CA PRO A 38 -7.53 -55.04 -17.58
C PRO A 38 -6.88 -55.60 -16.30
N ARG A 39 -7.58 -56.53 -15.65
CA ARG A 39 -7.08 -57.33 -14.54
C ARG A 39 -6.02 -58.31 -15.03
N GLY A 40 -4.93 -58.41 -14.26
CA GLY A 40 -4.14 -59.64 -14.10
C GLY A 40 -2.87 -59.76 -14.93
N ARG A 41 -1.71 -59.50 -14.30
CA ARG A 41 -0.66 -60.51 -14.01
C ARG A 41 0.51 -59.82 -13.34
N SER A 42 1.02 -60.44 -12.28
CA SER A 42 2.24 -60.06 -11.59
C SER A 42 3.44 -60.06 -12.54
N GLY A 43 3.93 -58.87 -12.88
CA GLY A 43 5.23 -58.68 -13.50
C GLY A 43 5.79 -57.37 -12.99
N ARG A 44 6.93 -57.41 -12.27
CA ARG A 44 7.69 -56.22 -11.89
C ARG A 44 8.14 -55.52 -13.17
N GLY A 45 7.34 -54.60 -13.69
CA GLY A 45 7.72 -53.72 -14.78
C GLY A 45 8.80 -52.78 -14.27
N ILE A 46 10.06 -53.09 -14.58
CA ILE A 46 11.18 -52.17 -14.38
C ILE A 46 10.87 -50.95 -15.26
N ALA A 47 10.58 -49.80 -14.64
CA ALA A 47 10.41 -48.55 -15.36
C ALA A 47 11.73 -48.23 -16.08
N ILE A 48 11.79 -48.48 -17.38
CA ILE A 48 12.94 -48.11 -18.22
C ILE A 48 12.90 -46.59 -18.38
N VAL A 49 13.50 -45.87 -17.42
CA VAL A 49 13.80 -44.44 -17.59
C VAL A 49 14.97 -44.36 -18.57
N ALA A 50 14.67 -44.11 -19.85
CA ALA A 50 15.70 -43.88 -20.86
C ALA A 50 16.64 -42.78 -20.37
N LYS A 51 17.90 -43.14 -20.08
CA LYS A 51 18.91 -42.18 -19.65
C LYS A 51 19.10 -41.18 -20.79
N ARG A 52 18.77 -39.91 -20.54
CA ARG A 52 19.06 -38.80 -21.47
C ARG A 52 20.53 -38.85 -21.86
N SER A 53 20.82 -38.60 -23.14
CA SER A 53 22.19 -38.60 -23.67
C SER A 53 23.12 -37.73 -22.83
N ALA A 54 24.39 -38.11 -22.74
CA ALA A 54 25.41 -37.38 -21.97
C ALA A 54 25.46 -35.89 -22.35
N LYS A 55 25.33 -35.58 -23.64
CA LYS A 55 25.24 -34.21 -24.19
C LYS A 55 24.04 -33.42 -23.65
N LYS A 56 22.86 -34.06 -23.52
CA LYS A 56 21.65 -33.42 -22.95
C LYS A 56 21.73 -33.24 -21.43
N ARG A 57 22.52 -34.07 -20.74
CA ARG A 57 22.81 -33.90 -19.30
C ARG A 57 23.80 -32.78 -19.04
N GLN A 58 24.84 -32.65 -19.87
CA GLN A 58 25.83 -31.58 -19.77
C GLN A 58 25.24 -30.20 -20.08
N SER A 59 24.49 -30.06 -21.18
CA SER A 59 23.79 -28.81 -21.53
C SER A 59 22.87 -28.31 -20.42
N ARG A 60 22.06 -29.19 -19.83
CA ARG A 60 21.20 -28.83 -18.68
C ARG A 60 21.96 -28.47 -17.40
N LYS A 61 23.14 -29.06 -17.19
CA LYS A 61 24.00 -28.67 -16.07
C LYS A 61 24.57 -27.28 -16.28
N LEU A 62 24.91 -26.92 -17.52
CA LEU A 62 25.37 -25.57 -17.88
C LEU A 62 24.23 -24.56 -17.74
N GLU A 63 23.06 -24.84 -18.33
CA GLU A 63 21.84 -24.02 -18.22
C GLU A 63 21.47 -23.76 -16.76
N LYS A 64 21.43 -24.79 -15.90
CA LYS A 64 21.18 -24.60 -14.46
C LYS A 64 22.25 -23.76 -13.76
N ARG A 65 23.51 -23.84 -14.18
CA ARG A 65 24.59 -23.02 -13.59
C ARG A 65 24.49 -21.58 -14.04
N ASP A 66 24.00 -21.35 -15.26
CA ASP A 66 23.75 -20.01 -15.79
C ASP A 66 22.50 -19.42 -15.14
N ASP A 67 21.42 -20.18 -14.96
CA ASP A 67 20.23 -19.76 -14.18
C ASP A 67 20.58 -19.37 -12.74
N VAL A 68 21.46 -20.15 -12.08
CA VAL A 68 21.92 -19.84 -10.72
C VAL A 68 22.78 -18.57 -10.71
N ARG A 69 23.65 -18.38 -11.71
CA ARG A 69 24.46 -17.15 -11.85
C ARG A 69 23.58 -15.92 -12.13
N ASP A 70 22.59 -16.03 -13.00
CA ASP A 70 21.63 -14.96 -13.30
C ASP A 70 20.77 -14.62 -12.08
N MET A 71 20.35 -15.62 -11.31
CA MET A 71 19.65 -15.39 -10.04
C MET A 71 20.53 -14.67 -9.02
N GLN A 72 21.80 -15.09 -8.87
CA GLN A 72 22.77 -14.43 -7.99
C GLN A 72 23.02 -12.98 -8.42
N LYS A 73 23.22 -12.74 -9.72
CA LYS A 73 23.40 -11.39 -10.26
C LYS A 73 22.20 -10.50 -10.00
N ARG A 74 20.97 -11.00 -10.17
CA ARG A 74 19.74 -10.24 -9.84
C ARG A 74 19.63 -9.97 -8.33
N MET A 75 20.06 -10.88 -7.47
CA MET A 75 20.10 -10.66 -6.02
C MET A 75 21.13 -9.60 -5.64
N GLU A 76 22.30 -9.61 -6.28
CA GLU A 76 23.34 -8.59 -6.10
C GLU A 76 22.89 -7.22 -6.62
N GLU A 77 22.26 -7.15 -7.79
CA GLU A 77 21.69 -5.91 -8.33
C GLU A 77 20.59 -5.35 -7.42
N ARG A 78 19.70 -6.20 -6.89
CA ARG A 78 18.70 -5.79 -5.90
C ARG A 78 19.33 -5.30 -4.61
N ARG A 79 20.38 -5.98 -4.13
CA ARG A 79 21.11 -5.58 -2.93
C ARG A 79 21.84 -4.26 -3.13
N ALA A 80 22.51 -4.07 -4.27
CA ALA A 80 23.20 -2.83 -4.62
C ALA A 80 22.22 -1.67 -4.80
N ALA A 81 21.05 -1.91 -5.39
CA ALA A 81 19.98 -0.93 -5.48
C ALA A 81 19.42 -0.57 -4.08
N ALA A 82 19.24 -1.55 -3.19
CA ALA A 82 18.82 -1.32 -1.81
C ALA A 82 19.88 -0.53 -1.01
N GLU A 83 21.17 -0.88 -1.16
CA GLU A 83 22.29 -0.16 -0.52
C GLU A 83 22.45 1.26 -1.08
N ALA A 84 22.20 1.48 -2.38
CA ALA A 84 22.21 2.81 -2.98
C ALA A 84 21.00 3.65 -2.53
N ALA A 85 19.80 3.05 -2.46
CA ALA A 85 18.61 3.72 -1.95
C ALA A 85 18.74 4.07 -0.47
N ALA A 86 19.37 3.20 0.33
CA ALA A 86 19.63 3.46 1.75
C ALA A 86 20.55 4.67 1.99
N LYS A 87 21.45 5.00 1.04
CA LYS A 87 22.34 6.18 1.14
C LYS A 87 21.62 7.52 0.97
N PHE A 88 20.43 7.53 0.38
CA PHE A 88 19.65 8.73 0.10
C PHE A 88 18.29 8.73 0.81
N ARG A 89 18.04 7.78 1.72
CA ARG A 89 16.81 7.74 2.51
C ARG A 89 16.84 8.90 3.52
N PRO A 90 15.79 9.73 3.61
CA PRO A 90 15.65 10.69 4.69
C PRO A 90 15.81 9.97 6.04
N GLU A 91 16.51 10.60 6.98
CA GLU A 91 16.61 10.04 8.32
C GLU A 91 15.22 10.03 8.95
N PRO A 92 14.73 8.89 9.48
CA PRO A 92 13.42 8.84 10.08
C PRO A 92 13.36 9.79 11.28
N PRO A 93 12.22 10.44 11.53
CA PRO A 93 12.02 11.22 12.75
C PRO A 93 12.17 10.31 13.99
N PRO A 94 12.53 10.89 15.15
CA PRO A 94 12.62 10.12 16.38
C PRO A 94 11.27 9.46 16.68
N PRO A 95 11.26 8.16 17.01
CA PRO A 95 10.02 7.44 17.24
C PRO A 95 9.26 8.02 18.43
N PRO A 96 7.92 8.08 18.38
CA PRO A 96 7.15 8.53 19.54
C PRO A 96 7.35 7.57 20.72
N GLU A 97 7.53 8.12 21.91
CA GLU A 97 7.87 7.33 23.11
C GLU A 97 6.77 6.35 23.52
N ASN A 98 5.52 6.73 23.27
CA ASN A 98 4.32 5.97 23.63
C ASN A 98 3.14 6.40 22.72
N PRO A 99 1.99 5.71 22.79
CA PRO A 99 0.83 6.05 21.95
C PRO A 99 0.23 7.43 22.21
N ALA A 100 0.35 7.97 23.43
CA ALA A 100 -0.14 9.32 23.72
C ALA A 100 0.72 10.39 23.03
N ALA A 101 2.06 10.25 23.09
CA ALA A 101 2.98 11.10 22.34
C ALA A 101 2.77 10.98 20.82
N ALA A 102 2.42 9.78 20.32
CA ALA A 102 2.06 9.60 18.92
C ALA A 102 0.74 10.30 18.57
N ALA A 103 -0.26 10.29 19.46
CA ALA A 103 -1.52 11.01 19.26
C ALA A 103 -1.32 12.53 19.27
N GLU A 104 -0.51 13.08 20.18
CA GLU A 104 -0.14 14.50 20.18
C GLU A 104 0.56 14.89 18.87
N ARG A 105 1.43 14.02 18.35
CA ARG A 105 2.08 14.24 17.05
C ARG A 105 1.08 14.28 15.91
N VAL A 106 0.09 13.38 15.90
CA VAL A 106 -1.02 13.41 14.93
C VAL A 106 -1.76 14.74 14.99
N GLU A 107 -2.13 15.21 16.19
CA GLU A 107 -2.82 16.48 16.37
C GLU A 107 -2.00 17.67 15.86
N ALA A 108 -0.70 17.71 16.18
CA ALA A 108 0.21 18.73 15.71
C ALA A 108 0.32 18.75 14.17
N ARG A 109 0.43 17.58 13.53
CA ARG A 109 0.46 17.49 12.05
C ARG A 109 -0.87 17.91 11.42
N LEU A 110 -2.01 17.60 12.05
CA LEU A 110 -3.31 18.07 11.59
C LEU A 110 -3.47 19.59 11.70
N VAL A 111 -2.91 20.22 12.74
CA VAL A 111 -2.86 21.68 12.85
C VAL A 111 -2.04 22.26 11.68
N ALA A 112 -0.81 21.79 11.48
CA ALA A 112 0.04 22.25 10.38
C ALA A 112 -0.61 22.06 9.00
N PHE A 113 -1.30 20.93 8.78
CA PHE A 113 -2.05 20.69 7.55
C PHE A 113 -3.19 21.70 7.34
N ARG A 114 -3.92 22.08 8.40
CA ARG A 114 -4.97 23.11 8.32
C ARG A 114 -4.38 24.48 8.01
N GLU A 115 -3.29 24.85 8.66
CA GLU A 115 -2.58 26.11 8.40
C GLU A 115 -2.09 26.18 6.94
N ALA A 116 -1.53 25.08 6.42
CA ALA A 116 -1.13 24.99 5.01
C ALA A 116 -2.33 25.10 4.04
N LEU A 117 -3.50 24.53 4.39
CA LEU A 117 -4.72 24.69 3.60
C LEU A 117 -5.18 26.15 3.55
N GLU A 118 -5.15 26.84 4.69
CA GLU A 118 -5.49 28.26 4.78
C GLU A 118 -4.55 29.11 3.94
N ARG A 119 -3.23 28.83 4.04
CA ARG A 119 -2.20 29.49 3.22
C ARG A 119 -2.45 29.33 1.72
N VAL A 120 -2.74 28.12 1.24
CA VAL A 120 -3.09 27.90 -0.18
C VAL A 120 -4.30 28.73 -0.59
N GLY A 121 -5.28 28.89 0.30
CA GLY A 121 -6.44 29.75 0.08
C GLY A 121 -6.08 31.24 -0.03
N GLU A 122 -5.19 31.71 0.83
CA GLU A 122 -4.65 33.08 0.82
C GLU A 122 -3.87 33.37 -0.45
N GLU A 123 -2.90 32.53 -0.81
CA GLU A 123 -2.09 32.71 -2.02
C GLU A 123 -2.95 32.67 -3.29
N LYS A 124 -3.93 31.76 -3.35
CA LYS A 124 -4.88 31.71 -4.49
C LYS A 124 -5.76 32.95 -4.58
N ARG A 125 -6.08 33.58 -3.45
CA ARG A 125 -6.86 34.82 -3.40
C ARG A 125 -6.01 36.00 -3.82
N ALA A 126 -4.79 36.13 -3.28
CA ALA A 126 -3.82 37.15 -3.68
C ALA A 126 -3.53 37.07 -5.18
N ALA A 127 -3.32 35.86 -5.72
CA ALA A 127 -3.18 35.65 -7.15
C ALA A 127 -4.40 36.15 -7.93
N ARG A 128 -5.64 35.81 -7.51
CA ARG A 128 -6.87 36.30 -8.18
C ARG A 128 -7.06 37.81 -8.14
N GLU A 129 -6.52 38.46 -7.11
CA GLU A 129 -6.56 39.92 -6.95
C GLU A 129 -5.49 40.63 -7.79
N SER A 130 -4.50 39.88 -8.32
CA SER A 130 -3.48 40.40 -9.22
C SER A 130 -4.01 40.58 -10.65
N ASP A 131 -3.58 41.67 -11.29
CA ASP A 131 -3.84 41.94 -12.72
C ASP A 131 -3.21 40.89 -13.66
N GLU A 132 -2.25 40.11 -13.15
CA GLU A 132 -1.57 39.04 -13.91
C GLU A 132 -2.38 37.73 -13.99
N TRP A 133 -3.48 37.62 -13.24
CA TRP A 133 -4.26 36.39 -13.17
C TRP A 133 -5.16 36.19 -14.38
N ASP A 134 -4.89 35.11 -15.11
CA ASP A 134 -5.65 34.68 -16.28
C ASP A 134 -6.38 33.36 -15.98
N PRO A 135 -7.73 33.32 -16.02
CA PRO A 135 -8.50 32.09 -15.86
C PRO A 135 -8.11 30.96 -16.81
N ALA A 136 -7.61 31.27 -18.02
CA ALA A 136 -7.20 30.26 -19.00
C ALA A 136 -5.88 29.57 -18.63
N ARG A 137 -4.99 30.26 -17.90
CA ARG A 137 -3.71 29.73 -17.41
C ARG A 137 -3.78 29.21 -15.98
N GLY A 138 -4.73 29.71 -15.19
CA GLY A 138 -4.92 29.36 -13.79
C GLY A 138 -3.74 29.79 -12.92
N TYR A 139 -3.37 28.97 -11.94
CA TYR A 139 -2.34 29.29 -10.95
C TYR A 139 -0.93 28.85 -11.33
N LYS A 140 -0.74 28.25 -12.51
CA LYS A 140 0.55 27.72 -12.95
C LYS A 140 1.66 28.79 -13.00
N PRO A 141 1.41 30.06 -13.37
CA PRO A 141 2.44 31.10 -13.38
C PRO A 141 2.79 31.68 -12.00
N PHE A 142 2.06 31.32 -10.94
CA PHE A 142 2.24 31.89 -9.60
C PHE A 142 3.04 30.94 -8.74
N ASP A 143 4.34 31.20 -8.62
CA ASP A 143 5.27 30.34 -7.87
C ASP A 143 4.84 30.21 -6.40
N ASP A 144 4.40 31.29 -5.75
CA ASP A 144 3.90 31.26 -4.37
C ASP A 144 2.71 30.29 -4.17
N VAL A 145 1.81 30.21 -5.17
CA VAL A 145 0.69 29.26 -5.14
C VAL A 145 1.18 27.83 -5.36
N GLN A 146 2.18 27.62 -6.22
CA GLN A 146 2.76 26.30 -6.43
C GLN A 146 3.50 25.81 -5.19
N ASP A 147 4.29 26.68 -4.55
CA ASP A 147 5.03 26.39 -3.33
C ASP A 147 4.07 26.06 -2.17
N ALA A 148 3.02 26.86 -1.98
CA ALA A 148 2.00 26.57 -0.96
C ALA A 148 1.27 25.24 -1.22
N VAL A 149 0.98 24.90 -2.48
CA VAL A 149 0.37 23.60 -2.84
C VAL A 149 1.34 22.45 -2.60
N TYR A 150 2.62 22.63 -2.86
CA TYR A 150 3.66 21.65 -2.56
C TYR A 150 3.81 21.43 -1.05
N GLU A 151 3.89 22.50 -0.27
CA GLU A 151 3.94 22.46 1.20
C GLU A 151 2.72 21.72 1.77
N LEU A 152 1.52 22.02 1.26
CA LEU A 152 0.30 21.30 1.63
C LEU A 152 0.40 19.79 1.38
N ALA A 153 0.98 19.38 0.25
CA ALA A 153 1.18 17.95 -0.08
C ALA A 153 2.20 17.28 0.86
N CYS A 154 3.26 17.99 1.25
CA CYS A 154 4.21 17.54 2.27
C CYS A 154 3.51 17.37 3.62
N CYS A 155 2.78 18.38 4.11
CA CYS A 155 2.04 18.29 5.37
C CYS A 155 1.02 17.14 5.37
N LYS A 156 0.35 16.89 4.23
CA LYS A 156 -0.55 15.75 4.10
C LYS A 156 0.17 14.41 4.28
N THR A 157 1.36 14.30 3.70
CA THR A 157 2.21 13.10 3.83
C THR A 157 2.62 12.89 5.28
N GLU A 158 3.04 13.95 5.97
CA GLU A 158 3.41 13.89 7.39
C GLU A 158 2.23 13.49 8.30
N VAL A 159 1.00 13.91 7.97
CA VAL A 159 -0.22 13.47 8.68
C VAL A 159 -0.41 11.96 8.54
N TYR A 160 -0.25 11.42 7.34
CA TYR A 160 -0.34 9.97 7.12
C TYR A 160 0.73 9.21 7.89
N GLU A 161 1.96 9.70 7.87
CA GLU A 161 3.06 9.12 8.63
C GLU A 161 2.78 9.16 10.12
N ALA A 162 2.23 10.25 10.65
CA ALA A 162 1.84 10.34 12.06
C ALA A 162 0.76 9.32 12.45
N TYR A 163 -0.24 9.08 11.59
CA TYR A 163 -1.24 8.02 11.84
C TYR A 163 -0.60 6.63 11.87
N LEU A 164 0.30 6.35 10.94
CA LEU A 164 1.02 5.08 10.90
C LEU A 164 1.97 4.94 12.10
N GLU A 165 2.60 6.02 12.56
CA GLU A 165 3.42 6.05 13.77
C GLU A 165 2.60 5.75 15.02
N ARG A 166 1.37 6.27 15.11
CA ARG A 166 0.43 5.92 16.19
C ARG A 166 0.06 4.44 16.14
N ALA A 167 -0.22 3.90 14.96
CA ALA A 167 -0.47 2.46 14.79
C ALA A 167 0.73 1.62 15.27
N LEU A 168 1.95 2.04 14.92
CA LEU A 168 3.17 1.37 15.34
C LEU A 168 3.43 1.48 16.85
N ALA A 169 3.20 2.66 17.44
CA ALA A 169 3.33 2.85 18.88
C ALA A 169 2.38 1.92 19.67
N LEU A 170 1.13 1.79 19.21
CA LEU A 170 0.16 0.85 19.78
C LEU A 170 0.63 -0.60 19.65
N LEU A 171 1.20 -0.97 18.50
CA LEU A 171 1.76 -2.30 18.29
C LEU A 171 2.96 -2.59 19.21
N CYS A 172 3.88 -1.63 19.35
CA CYS A 172 5.02 -1.76 20.25
C CYS A 172 4.56 -1.90 21.71
N GLN A 173 3.56 -1.12 22.13
CA GLN A 173 2.96 -1.26 23.46
C GLN A 173 2.34 -2.66 23.66
N ALA A 174 1.53 -3.13 22.72
CA ALA A 174 0.89 -4.44 22.80
C ALA A 174 1.90 -5.60 22.88
N LYS A 175 3.07 -5.42 22.25
CA LYS A 175 4.15 -6.42 22.23
C LYS A 175 5.20 -6.23 23.32
N ASN A 176 5.11 -5.19 24.15
CA ASN A 176 6.16 -4.77 25.08
C ASN A 176 7.53 -4.59 24.39
N GLU A 177 7.54 -4.00 23.19
CA GLU A 177 8.75 -3.68 22.42
C GLU A 177 9.14 -2.20 22.61
N PRO A 178 10.44 -1.85 22.47
CA PRO A 178 10.85 -0.45 22.51
C PRO A 178 10.22 0.37 21.38
N PRO A 179 10.11 1.70 21.55
CA PRO A 179 9.69 2.61 20.48
C PRO A 179 10.46 2.38 19.19
N ALA A 180 9.74 2.40 18.06
CA ALA A 180 10.31 2.16 16.73
C ALA A 180 9.70 3.11 15.71
N SER A 181 10.48 3.47 14.68
CA SER A 181 10.02 4.24 13.53
C SER A 181 9.41 3.33 12.46
N LEU A 182 8.75 3.93 11.47
CA LEU A 182 8.12 3.20 10.37
C LEU A 182 9.12 2.40 9.50
N ASP A 183 10.42 2.70 9.59
CA ASP A 183 11.49 1.91 8.96
C ASP A 183 11.46 0.43 9.37
N LYS A 184 10.88 0.10 10.54
CA LYS A 184 10.63 -1.29 10.96
C LYS A 184 9.81 -2.10 9.96
N PHE A 185 9.00 -1.44 9.14
CA PHE A 185 8.23 -2.04 8.04
C PHE A 185 8.69 -1.58 6.66
N ASP A 186 9.94 -1.13 6.54
CA ASP A 186 10.57 -0.61 5.33
C ASP A 186 9.91 0.68 4.78
N TRP A 187 9.09 1.40 5.55
CA TRP A 187 8.44 2.65 5.11
C TRP A 187 9.43 3.80 4.86
N VAL A 188 9.47 4.33 3.65
CA VAL A 188 10.33 5.48 3.32
C VAL A 188 9.60 6.78 3.62
N TYR A 189 10.08 7.53 4.61
CA TYR A 189 9.55 8.84 4.99
C TYR A 189 9.60 9.86 3.85
N GLU A 190 8.70 10.84 3.87
CA GLU A 190 8.56 11.96 2.92
C GLU A 190 8.21 11.55 1.47
N ARG A 191 8.27 10.26 1.16
CA ARG A 191 8.05 9.72 -0.19
C ARG A 191 6.56 9.54 -0.53
N GLY A 192 5.68 9.65 0.47
CA GLY A 192 4.25 9.40 0.31
C GLY A 192 3.95 7.94 -0.03
N LEU A 193 2.79 7.69 -0.64
CA LEU A 193 2.34 6.33 -0.98
C LEU A 193 2.76 5.93 -2.39
N ASP A 194 4.00 5.49 -2.52
CA ASP A 194 4.49 4.79 -3.71
C ASP A 194 4.26 3.27 -3.62
N GLU A 195 4.60 2.51 -4.68
CA GLU A 195 4.41 1.06 -4.70
C GLU A 195 5.08 0.32 -3.52
N SER A 196 6.21 0.83 -3.01
CA SER A 196 6.88 0.25 -1.83
C SER A 196 6.10 0.51 -0.54
N ASN A 197 5.74 1.76 -0.28
CA ASN A 197 5.03 2.16 0.94
C ASN A 197 3.60 1.61 0.99
N VAL A 198 2.93 1.46 -0.16
CA VAL A 198 1.62 0.79 -0.23
C VAL A 198 1.72 -0.67 0.22
N ARG A 199 2.79 -1.40 -0.16
CA ARG A 199 3.00 -2.78 0.30
C ARG A 199 3.21 -2.85 1.80
N THR A 200 3.91 -1.87 2.37
CA THR A 200 4.15 -1.75 3.81
C THR A 200 2.85 -1.70 4.62
N LEU A 201 1.80 -1.05 4.13
CA LEU A 201 0.48 -1.02 4.80
C LEU A 201 -0.07 -2.43 5.04
N SER A 202 0.10 -3.36 4.10
CA SER A 202 -0.36 -4.75 4.27
C SER A 202 0.43 -5.48 5.36
N PHE A 203 1.73 -5.23 5.48
CA PHE A 203 2.56 -5.83 6.54
C PHE A 203 2.22 -5.27 7.93
N MET A 204 2.00 -3.96 8.01
CA MET A 204 1.53 -3.33 9.25
C MET A 204 0.16 -3.90 9.66
N LEU A 205 -0.80 -3.94 8.74
CA LEU A 205 -2.14 -4.47 9.00
C LEU A 205 -2.10 -5.93 9.47
N ALA A 206 -1.26 -6.76 8.86
CA ALA A 206 -1.07 -8.15 9.29
C ALA A 206 -0.49 -8.27 10.71
N ALA A 207 0.48 -7.42 11.05
CA ALA A 207 1.07 -7.40 12.38
C ALA A 207 0.07 -6.92 13.43
N LEU A 208 -0.72 -5.90 13.12
CA LEU A 208 -1.75 -5.34 14.00
C LEU A 208 -2.89 -6.35 14.24
N ALA A 209 -3.41 -6.97 13.16
CA ALA A 209 -4.43 -8.00 13.24
C ALA A 209 -3.96 -9.21 14.06
N LYS A 210 -2.70 -9.63 13.90
CA LYS A 210 -2.13 -10.75 14.68
C LYS A 210 -2.08 -10.46 16.19
N ASN A 211 -1.91 -9.21 16.58
CA ASN A 211 -1.78 -8.80 17.99
C ASN A 211 -3.06 -8.14 18.53
N ASN A 212 -4.19 -8.23 17.81
CA ASN A 212 -5.49 -7.66 18.18
C ASN A 212 -5.45 -6.14 18.49
N VAL A 213 -4.65 -5.38 17.74
CA VAL A 213 -4.52 -3.92 17.93
C VAL A 213 -5.52 -3.20 17.03
N ALA A 214 -6.77 -3.09 17.49
CA ALA A 214 -7.90 -2.57 16.70
C ALA A 214 -7.72 -1.13 16.20
N SER A 215 -7.50 -0.17 17.09
CA SER A 215 -7.29 1.24 16.71
C SER A 215 -6.11 1.40 15.75
N GLY A 216 -5.05 0.59 15.91
CA GLY A 216 -3.95 0.59 14.94
C GLY A 216 -4.36 0.08 13.56
N MET A 217 -5.25 -0.93 13.47
CA MET A 217 -5.83 -1.35 12.18
C MET A 217 -6.66 -0.25 11.55
N VAL A 218 -7.43 0.50 12.36
CA VAL A 218 -8.22 1.66 11.90
C VAL A 218 -7.30 2.72 11.29
N GLU A 219 -6.17 3.05 11.91
CA GLU A 219 -5.22 4.04 11.37
C GLU A 219 -4.65 3.62 10.01
N VAL A 220 -4.33 2.33 9.84
CA VAL A 220 -3.86 1.83 8.53
C VAL A 220 -4.96 1.94 7.47
N PHE A 221 -6.21 1.60 7.82
CA PHE A 221 -7.34 1.74 6.90
C PHE A 221 -7.67 3.20 6.59
N ARG A 222 -7.54 4.11 7.55
CA ARG A 222 -7.69 5.54 7.36
C ARG A 222 -6.76 6.04 6.27
N VAL A 223 -5.46 5.79 6.43
CA VAL A 223 -4.44 6.20 5.45
C VAL A 223 -4.71 5.55 4.09
N ALA A 224 -5.08 4.27 4.06
CA ALA A 224 -5.40 3.57 2.82
C ALA A 224 -6.63 4.16 2.10
N CYS A 225 -7.67 4.56 2.84
CA CYS A 225 -8.89 5.17 2.30
C CYS A 225 -8.62 6.57 1.77
N GLU A 226 -7.97 7.43 2.57
CA GLU A 226 -7.67 8.82 2.19
C GLU A 226 -6.75 8.91 0.95
N CYS A 227 -6.05 7.82 0.63
CA CYS A 227 -5.18 7.72 -0.53
C CYS A 227 -5.74 6.86 -1.67
N GLY A 228 -6.92 6.25 -1.49
CA GLY A 228 -7.55 5.42 -2.52
C GLY A 228 -6.80 4.11 -2.82
N VAL A 229 -6.00 3.60 -1.89
CA VAL A 229 -5.14 2.41 -2.10
C VAL A 229 -5.65 1.16 -1.39
N VAL A 230 -6.87 1.18 -0.85
CA VAL A 230 -7.49 0.02 -0.17
C VAL A 230 -7.49 -1.24 -1.04
N GLY A 231 -7.74 -1.09 -2.35
CA GLY A 231 -7.71 -2.21 -3.31
C GLY A 231 -6.32 -2.82 -3.55
N ALA A 232 -5.25 -2.10 -3.20
CA ALA A 232 -3.87 -2.56 -3.31
C ALA A 232 -3.38 -3.34 -2.07
N LEU A 233 -4.16 -3.35 -0.98
CA LEU A 233 -3.86 -4.15 0.19
C LEU A 233 -4.02 -5.65 -0.10
N ASP A 234 -3.28 -6.49 0.62
CA ASP A 234 -3.49 -7.95 0.54
C ASP A 234 -4.92 -8.29 0.93
N LYS A 235 -5.67 -8.87 -0.01
CA LYS A 235 -7.10 -9.15 0.12
C LYS A 235 -7.43 -10.05 1.31
N ASN A 236 -6.56 -10.99 1.66
CA ASN A 236 -6.82 -11.91 2.77
C ASN A 236 -6.57 -11.23 4.12
N ILE A 237 -5.50 -10.43 4.21
CA ILE A 237 -5.18 -9.64 5.40
C ILE A 237 -6.28 -8.59 5.63
N ALA A 238 -6.63 -7.83 4.60
CA ALA A 238 -7.65 -6.79 4.68
C ALA A 238 -9.01 -7.35 5.09
N LYS A 239 -9.46 -8.47 4.49
CA LYS A 239 -10.74 -9.11 4.87
C LYS A 239 -10.76 -9.57 6.33
N LYS A 240 -9.66 -10.14 6.83
CA LYS A 240 -9.55 -10.59 8.22
C LYS A 240 -9.59 -9.42 9.19
N ALA A 241 -8.81 -8.38 8.91
CA ALA A 241 -8.79 -7.17 9.74
C ALA A 241 -10.18 -6.49 9.77
N MET A 242 -10.85 -6.37 8.60
CA MET A 242 -12.20 -5.83 8.53
C MET A 242 -13.23 -6.66 9.28
N ALA A 243 -13.14 -7.99 9.24
CA ALA A 243 -14.03 -8.84 10.04
C ALA A 243 -13.85 -8.58 11.54
N THR A 244 -12.59 -8.49 12.01
CA THR A 244 -12.32 -8.13 13.41
C THR A 244 -12.86 -6.74 13.76
N LEU A 245 -12.69 -5.74 12.91
CA LEU A 245 -13.19 -4.39 13.16
C LEU A 245 -14.72 -4.33 13.12
N ALA A 246 -15.38 -5.07 12.23
CA ALA A 246 -16.83 -5.18 12.17
C ALA A 246 -17.39 -5.82 13.45
N ASP A 247 -16.78 -6.91 13.93
CA ASP A 247 -17.18 -7.55 15.19
C ASP A 247 -17.06 -6.57 16.38
N LEU A 248 -15.99 -5.76 16.42
CA LEU A 248 -15.80 -4.75 17.47
C LEU A 248 -16.79 -3.58 17.36
N ASN A 249 -17.13 -3.18 16.13
CA ASN A 249 -18.13 -2.15 15.88
C ASN A 249 -19.53 -2.62 16.33
N ASP A 250 -19.89 -3.87 16.00
CA ASP A 250 -21.16 -4.48 16.42
C ASP A 250 -21.29 -4.62 17.95
N MET A 251 -20.15 -4.61 18.66
CA MET A 251 -20.07 -4.63 20.12
C MET A 251 -19.94 -3.22 20.75
N ASP A 252 -20.00 -2.15 19.96
CA ASP A 252 -19.78 -0.76 20.39
C ASP A 252 -18.43 -0.55 21.12
N LEU A 253 -17.38 -1.25 20.67
CA LEU A 253 -16.04 -1.21 21.27
C LEU A 253 -15.02 -0.34 20.50
N LEU A 254 -15.47 0.33 19.43
CA LEU A 254 -14.63 1.26 18.67
C LEU A 254 -14.69 2.67 19.25
N ASP A 255 -13.59 3.40 19.15
CA ASP A 255 -13.53 4.79 19.62
C ASP A 255 -14.33 5.72 18.69
N ALA A 256 -14.68 6.91 19.19
CA ALA A 256 -15.42 7.90 18.40
C ALA A 256 -14.67 8.25 17.10
N GLY A 257 -15.38 8.21 15.96
CA GLY A 257 -14.80 8.47 14.63
C GLY A 257 -14.21 7.23 13.94
N GLU A 258 -13.94 6.15 14.67
CA GLU A 258 -13.44 4.90 14.09
C GLU A 258 -14.50 4.15 13.26
N PRO A 259 -15.79 4.07 13.67
CA PRO A 259 -16.84 3.43 12.86
C PRO A 259 -16.95 3.99 11.45
N GLU A 260 -16.83 5.31 11.28
CA GLU A 260 -16.90 5.97 9.98
C GLU A 260 -15.74 5.57 9.06
N ILE A 261 -14.56 5.33 9.63
CA ILE A 261 -13.38 4.85 8.89
C ILE A 261 -13.57 3.39 8.48
N VAL A 262 -14.09 2.55 9.38
CA VAL A 262 -14.40 1.14 9.10
C VAL A 262 -15.43 1.05 7.97
N ASP A 263 -16.49 1.84 8.02
CA ASP A 263 -17.51 1.92 6.97
C ASP A 263 -16.94 2.38 5.62
N ALA A 264 -16.08 3.41 5.62
CA ALA A 264 -15.42 3.88 4.42
C ALA A 264 -14.50 2.81 3.81
N ALA A 265 -13.73 2.10 4.64
CA ALA A 265 -12.87 1.01 4.21
C ALA A 265 -13.66 -0.17 3.66
N ALA A 266 -14.79 -0.53 4.29
CA ALA A 266 -15.68 -1.58 3.81
C ALA A 266 -16.22 -1.26 2.41
N ARG A 267 -16.70 -0.03 2.18
CA ARG A 267 -17.17 0.43 0.86
C ARG A 267 -16.05 0.44 -0.18
N ALA A 268 -14.86 0.93 0.18
CA ALA A 268 -13.71 0.94 -0.72
C ALA A 268 -13.27 -0.49 -1.11
N MET A 269 -13.30 -1.43 -0.17
CA MET A 269 -13.00 -2.84 -0.44
C MET A 269 -14.04 -3.52 -1.34
N GLN A 270 -15.33 -3.18 -1.20
CA GLN A 270 -16.39 -3.67 -2.08
C GLN A 270 -16.19 -3.15 -3.51
N THR A 271 -15.97 -1.84 -3.65
CA THR A 271 -15.71 -1.19 -4.95
C THR A 271 -14.51 -1.82 -5.65
N ALA A 272 -13.38 -1.98 -4.95
CA ALA A 272 -12.19 -2.61 -5.50
C ALA A 272 -12.37 -4.11 -5.85
N ALA A 273 -13.35 -4.79 -5.25
CA ALA A 273 -13.67 -6.18 -5.59
C ALA A 273 -14.55 -6.28 -6.85
N GLU A 274 -15.39 -5.28 -7.11
CA GLU A 274 -16.23 -5.21 -8.32
C GLU A 274 -15.43 -4.82 -9.57
N GLU A 275 -14.35 -4.04 -9.40
CA GLU A 275 -13.48 -3.58 -10.47
C GLU A 275 -12.40 -4.60 -10.92
N ALA A 276 -12.23 -5.71 -10.18
CA ALA A 276 -11.16 -6.71 -10.36
C ALA A 276 -11.60 -7.99 -11.07
#